data_AF-A0A524G418-F1
#
_entry.id   AF-A0A524G418-F1
#
_cell.length_a   1.000
_cell.length_b   1.000
_cell.length_c   1.000
_cell.angle_alpha   90.00
_cell.angle_beta   90.00
_cell.angle_gamma   90.00
#
_symmetry.space_group_name_H-M   'P 1'
#
loop_
_entity.id
_entity.type
_entity.pdbx_description
1 polymer ?
#
loop_
_entity_poly.entity_id
_entity_poly.type
_entity_poly.pdbx_seq_one_letter_code
_entity_poly.pdbx_strand_id
1 'polypeptide(L)'
;MKNLKPDTDVKVVTQEYDIISHEKAFVKMEAGCVWVYLLDDDKRVGIAYAGPSRFAVDAIAETDMGAMGESVADTLEGIKLFIGASSLENISRSAQNSDLQNSGFDDTSDFNEAIETTLNEHFHGEHSQSKIDNKGEAKIFFGTDSKKASVLLVLSDRKGLVFTHGKQVYVVGDDNMVSVSKSGVVITNRDGKQLIVGKSGVRGLDSYVDIGSIVTQSVSGAMRGLKGLKAMKPMMRSVSSYPYENVDDFDWKD
;
A
#
# COMPACT_ATOMS: atom_id res chain seq x y z
N MET A 1 3.39 -15.02 -2.91
CA MET A 1 4.69 -15.54 -2.45
C MET A 1 4.44 -16.43 -1.25
N LYS A 2 5.09 -17.59 -1.19
CA LYS A 2 4.82 -18.60 -0.15
C LYS A 2 6.07 -19.07 0.58
N ASN A 3 7.23 -19.08 -0.08
CA ASN A 3 8.46 -19.64 0.48
C ASN A 3 9.64 -18.73 0.13
N LEU A 4 9.69 -17.55 0.76
CA LEU A 4 10.83 -16.64 0.60
C LEU A 4 12.05 -17.22 1.31
N LYS A 5 13.20 -17.23 0.62
CA LYS A 5 14.51 -17.61 1.16
C LYS A 5 15.61 -16.69 0.62
N PRO A 6 16.69 -16.44 1.38
CA PRO A 6 17.86 -15.77 0.83
C PRO A 6 18.57 -16.64 -0.22
N ASP A 7 19.17 -15.98 -1.21
CA ASP A 7 20.20 -16.58 -2.07
C ASP A 7 21.50 -16.77 -1.28
N THR A 8 22.52 -17.37 -1.90
CA THR A 8 23.82 -17.66 -1.27
C THR A 8 24.89 -16.62 -1.60
N ASP A 9 24.72 -15.85 -2.67
CA ASP A 9 25.70 -14.86 -3.13
C ASP A 9 25.49 -13.51 -2.43
N VAL A 10 26.17 -13.33 -1.29
CA VAL A 10 26.14 -12.08 -0.52
C VAL A 10 27.07 -11.05 -1.14
N LYS A 11 26.53 -9.84 -1.31
CA LYS A 11 27.22 -8.70 -1.91
C LYS A 11 27.22 -7.51 -0.98
N VAL A 12 28.05 -6.54 -1.30
CA VAL A 12 28.08 -5.24 -0.63
C VAL A 12 28.00 -4.13 -1.66
N VAL A 13 27.16 -3.15 -1.38
CA VAL A 13 26.97 -1.97 -2.22
C VAL A 13 28.16 -1.02 -2.03
N THR A 14 28.71 -0.50 -3.14
CA THR A 14 29.89 0.38 -3.12
C THR A 14 29.57 1.87 -3.27
N GLN A 15 28.31 2.24 -3.53
CA GLN A 15 27.85 3.61 -3.73
C GLN A 15 26.40 3.76 -3.27
N GLU A 16 25.95 4.98 -2.95
CA GLU A 16 24.55 5.19 -2.58
C GLU A 16 23.57 4.73 -3.68
N TYR A 17 22.43 4.19 -3.25
CA TYR A 17 21.37 3.73 -4.14
C TYR A 17 19.99 3.91 -3.52
N ASP A 18 19.07 4.49 -4.27
CA ASP A 18 17.67 4.60 -3.87
C ASP A 18 16.92 3.34 -4.30
N ILE A 19 16.72 2.39 -3.38
CA ILE A 19 15.88 1.19 -3.62
C ILE A 19 14.46 1.62 -3.97
N ILE A 20 13.98 2.63 -3.24
CA ILE A 20 12.71 3.28 -3.50
C ILE A 20 13.00 4.75 -3.77
N SER A 21 12.53 5.20 -4.93
CA SER A 21 12.50 6.61 -5.31
C SER A 21 11.09 6.91 -5.80
N HIS A 22 10.35 7.68 -5.01
CA HIS A 22 8.98 8.11 -5.26
C HIS A 22 8.84 9.55 -4.76
N GLU A 23 7.94 10.35 -5.36
CA GLU A 23 7.74 11.76 -4.99
C GLU A 23 7.45 11.96 -3.49
N LYS A 24 6.73 11.02 -2.89
CA LYS A 24 6.31 11.03 -1.48
C LYS A 24 7.15 10.13 -0.58
N ALA A 25 8.09 9.35 -1.10
CA ALA A 25 8.89 8.45 -0.28
C ALA A 25 10.20 8.05 -0.93
N PHE A 26 11.23 7.91 -0.12
CA PHE A 26 12.47 7.25 -0.53
C PHE A 26 12.96 6.27 0.52
N VAL A 27 13.65 5.23 0.05
CA VAL A 27 14.47 4.35 0.86
C VAL A 27 15.83 4.28 0.19
N LYS A 28 16.86 4.71 0.94
CA LYS A 28 18.22 4.84 0.45
C LYS A 28 19.14 3.85 1.17
N MET A 29 19.88 3.08 0.39
CA MET A 29 21.05 2.34 0.82
C MET A 29 22.28 3.22 0.69
N GLU A 30 23.14 3.21 1.70
CA GLU A 30 24.45 3.83 1.64
C GLU A 30 25.53 2.78 1.33
N ALA A 31 26.70 3.25 0.90
CA ALA A 31 27.83 2.36 0.66
C ALA A 31 28.18 1.58 1.93
N GLY A 32 28.49 0.28 1.78
CA GLY A 32 28.74 -0.63 2.89
C GLY A 32 27.53 -1.46 3.31
N CYS A 33 26.35 -1.26 2.72
CA CYS A 33 25.23 -2.19 2.92
C CYS A 33 25.55 -3.58 2.34
N VAL A 34 25.50 -4.61 3.18
CA VAL A 34 25.50 -6.01 2.75
C VAL A 34 24.10 -6.43 2.33
N TRP A 35 23.97 -7.19 1.24
CA TRP A 35 22.69 -7.58 0.70
C TRP A 35 22.76 -8.92 -0.03
N VAL A 36 21.60 -9.54 -0.18
CA VAL A 36 21.41 -10.79 -0.93
C VAL A 36 20.06 -10.78 -1.63
N TYR A 37 19.93 -11.54 -2.71
CA TYR A 37 18.64 -11.74 -3.37
C TYR A 37 17.68 -12.54 -2.48
N LEU A 38 16.40 -12.21 -2.56
CA LEU A 38 15.31 -13.04 -2.05
C LEU A 38 14.72 -13.85 -3.20
N LEU A 39 14.53 -15.15 -2.96
CA LEU A 39 14.01 -16.12 -3.91
C LEU A 39 12.63 -16.62 -3.47
N ASP A 40 11.69 -16.72 -4.41
CA ASP A 40 10.41 -17.46 -4.27
C ASP A 40 10.38 -18.47 -5.43
N ASP A 41 10.32 -19.77 -5.14
CA ASP A 41 10.46 -20.85 -6.13
C ASP A 41 11.67 -20.64 -7.08
N ASP A 42 12.84 -20.34 -6.47
CA ASP A 42 14.13 -20.06 -7.13
C ASP A 42 14.15 -18.84 -8.09
N LYS A 43 13.10 -18.02 -8.07
CA LYS A 43 13.04 -16.76 -8.82
C LYS A 43 13.36 -15.58 -7.92
N ARG A 44 14.22 -14.68 -8.38
CA ARG A 44 14.50 -13.41 -7.70
C ARG A 44 13.24 -12.55 -7.66
N VAL A 45 12.79 -12.25 -6.45
CA VAL A 45 11.59 -11.42 -6.22
C VAL A 45 11.89 -10.14 -5.44
N GLY A 46 13.12 -9.99 -4.94
CA GLY A 46 13.50 -8.88 -4.09
C GLY A 46 14.90 -9.04 -3.53
N ILE A 47 15.21 -8.27 -2.49
CA ILE A 47 16.48 -8.29 -1.76
C ILE A 47 16.23 -8.21 -0.26
N ALA A 48 17.15 -8.79 0.51
CA ALA A 48 17.31 -8.52 1.92
C ALA A 48 18.66 -7.85 2.15
N TYR A 49 18.73 -6.88 3.04
CA TYR A 49 19.97 -6.13 3.29
C TYR A 49 20.10 -5.62 4.71
N ALA A 50 21.34 -5.35 5.11
CA ALA A 50 21.70 -4.72 6.37
C ALA A 50 22.80 -3.68 6.16
N GLY A 51 23.01 -2.83 7.17
CA GLY A 51 23.97 -1.73 7.11
C GLY A 51 23.32 -0.34 6.96
N PRO A 52 24.14 0.69 6.70
CA PRO A 52 23.75 2.10 6.78
C PRO A 52 22.71 2.45 5.72
N SER A 53 21.52 2.80 6.17
CA SER A 53 20.40 3.13 5.30
C SER A 53 19.39 3.99 6.03
N ARG A 54 18.56 4.69 5.26
CA ARG A 54 17.56 5.62 5.78
C ARG A 54 16.33 5.67 4.90
N PHE A 55 15.24 6.13 5.48
CA PHE A 55 14.00 6.36 4.75
C PHE A 55 13.47 7.76 5.05
N ALA A 56 12.65 8.27 4.13
CA ALA A 56 11.71 9.31 4.46
C ALA A 56 10.39 9.06 3.71
N VAL A 57 9.29 9.39 4.37
CA VAL A 57 7.95 9.37 3.80
C VAL A 57 7.29 10.70 4.12
N ASP A 58 6.89 11.39 3.08
CA ASP A 58 6.01 12.54 3.17
C ASP A 58 4.56 12.06 3.14
N ALA A 59 3.95 11.89 4.31
CA ALA A 59 2.53 11.59 4.44
C ALA A 59 1.70 12.87 4.62
N ILE A 60 2.15 14.01 4.07
CA ILE A 60 1.38 15.25 4.04
C ILE A 60 0.52 15.31 2.77
N ALA A 61 -0.77 15.51 2.97
CA ALA A 61 -1.73 15.86 1.93
C ALA A 61 -1.95 17.38 1.94
N GLU A 62 -1.76 18.02 0.78
CA GLU A 62 -2.13 19.41 0.56
C GLU A 62 -3.62 19.48 0.24
N THR A 63 -4.34 20.34 0.97
CA THR A 63 -5.77 20.58 0.75
C THR A 63 -6.03 22.07 0.57
N ASP A 64 -7.20 22.41 0.02
CA ASP A 64 -7.62 23.81 -0.15
C ASP A 64 -7.73 24.58 1.18
N MET A 65 -7.83 23.86 2.30
CA MET A 65 -7.88 24.41 3.65
C MET A 65 -6.53 24.40 4.38
N GLY A 66 -5.47 23.88 3.76
CA GLY A 66 -4.13 23.76 4.34
C GLY A 66 -3.53 22.36 4.22
N ALA A 67 -2.31 22.18 4.72
CA ALA A 67 -1.61 20.90 4.70
C ALA A 67 -1.92 20.06 5.95
N MET A 68 -2.10 18.75 5.77
CA MET A 68 -2.40 17.82 6.86
C MET A 68 -1.61 16.53 6.73
N GLY A 69 -1.08 16.05 7.85
CA GLY A 69 -0.27 14.83 7.91
C GLY A 69 1.04 15.07 8.65
N GLU A 70 1.95 14.10 8.55
CA GLU A 70 3.28 14.15 9.16
C GLU A 70 4.28 13.57 8.18
N SER A 71 5.42 14.24 8.01
CA SER A 71 6.56 13.65 7.32
C SER A 71 7.40 12.88 8.34
N VAL A 72 7.75 11.64 8.02
CA VAL A 72 8.55 10.76 8.88
C VAL A 72 9.86 10.45 8.17
N ALA A 73 10.98 10.66 8.86
CA ALA A 73 12.31 10.31 8.36
C ALA A 73 13.18 9.80 9.51
N ASP A 74 13.91 8.71 9.27
CA ASP A 74 14.81 8.11 10.25
C ASP A 74 15.84 7.18 9.56
N THR A 75 16.79 6.68 10.34
CA THR A 75 17.70 5.61 9.93
C THR A 75 17.02 4.25 10.08
N LEU A 76 17.49 3.27 9.30
CA LEU A 76 16.98 1.90 9.27
C LEU A 76 17.95 0.94 9.95
N GLU A 77 17.47 0.20 10.94
CA GLU A 77 18.25 -0.77 11.72
C GLU A 77 17.93 -2.22 11.34
N GLY A 78 18.86 -3.12 11.64
CA GLY A 78 18.71 -4.56 11.42
C GLY A 78 18.62 -4.97 9.96
N ILE A 79 17.91 -6.08 9.72
CA ILE A 79 17.57 -6.61 8.40
C ILE A 79 16.39 -5.83 7.83
N LYS A 80 16.53 -5.41 6.58
CA LYS A 80 15.49 -4.76 5.78
C LYS A 80 15.16 -5.66 4.59
N LEU A 81 13.89 -5.73 4.24
CA LEU A 81 13.40 -6.53 3.12
C LEU A 81 12.77 -5.62 2.07
N PHE A 82 13.12 -5.84 0.81
CA PHE A 82 12.48 -5.18 -0.31
C PHE A 82 11.99 -6.23 -1.31
N ILE A 83 10.71 -6.16 -1.68
CA ILE A 83 10.08 -7.01 -2.68
C ILE A 83 9.73 -6.14 -3.87
N GLY A 84 10.28 -6.48 -5.03
CA GLY A 84 10.20 -5.69 -6.25
C GLY A 84 11.42 -5.89 -7.13
N ALA A 85 11.36 -5.40 -8.36
CA ALA A 85 12.50 -5.43 -9.26
C ALA A 85 13.62 -4.52 -8.73
N SER A 86 14.82 -5.08 -8.56
CA SER A 86 16.03 -4.35 -8.17
C SER A 86 17.24 -4.94 -8.89
N SER A 87 18.11 -4.10 -9.44
CA SER A 87 19.42 -4.50 -9.95
C SER A 87 20.49 -3.70 -9.22
N LEU A 88 21.15 -4.37 -8.27
CA LEU A 88 22.23 -3.82 -7.48
C LEU A 88 23.59 -4.33 -7.95
N GLU A 89 23.64 -5.26 -8.91
CA GLU A 89 24.87 -5.95 -9.28
C GLU A 89 25.93 -5.02 -9.86
N ASN A 90 25.53 -4.00 -10.62
CA ASN A 90 26.45 -3.06 -11.25
C ASN A 90 27.11 -2.09 -10.27
N ILE A 91 26.56 -1.99 -9.06
CA ILE A 91 27.00 -1.08 -7.99
C ILE A 91 27.48 -1.83 -6.75
N SER A 92 27.76 -3.12 -6.93
CA SER A 92 28.13 -4.03 -5.84
C SER A 92 29.34 -4.88 -6.18
N ARG A 93 30.01 -5.36 -5.14
CA ARG A 93 31.02 -6.41 -5.21
C ARG A 93 30.64 -7.57 -4.29
N SER A 94 31.25 -8.74 -4.45
CA SER A 94 31.12 -9.80 -3.45
C SER A 94 31.54 -9.31 -2.07
N ALA A 95 30.77 -9.70 -1.06
CA ALA A 95 31.07 -9.36 0.32
C ALA A 95 32.30 -10.13 0.81
N GLN A 96 33.15 -9.46 1.58
CA GLN A 96 34.20 -10.06 2.38
C GLN A 96 33.70 -10.20 3.82
N ASN A 97 34.35 -11.05 4.62
CA ASN A 97 33.94 -11.24 6.02
C ASN A 97 33.95 -9.94 6.83
N SER A 98 34.88 -9.03 6.52
CA SER A 98 34.92 -7.70 7.15
C SER A 98 33.69 -6.86 6.87
N ASP A 99 33.06 -7.00 5.69
CA ASP A 99 31.85 -6.23 5.34
C ASP A 99 30.64 -6.70 6.18
N LEU A 100 30.55 -8.01 6.41
CA LEU A 100 29.55 -8.63 7.28
C LEU A 100 29.75 -8.20 8.73
N GLN A 101 30.99 -8.25 9.24
CA GLN A 101 31.33 -7.82 10.59
C GLN A 101 31.04 -6.33 10.82
N ASN A 102 31.34 -5.47 9.83
CA ASN A 102 30.98 -4.06 9.89
C ASN A 102 29.46 -3.82 9.93
N SER A 103 28.68 -4.77 9.42
CA SER A 103 27.21 -4.76 9.45
C SER A 103 26.62 -5.46 10.68
N GLY A 104 27.47 -5.96 11.58
CA GLY A 104 27.06 -6.62 12.83
C GLY A 104 26.88 -8.13 12.74
N PHE A 105 27.41 -8.80 11.71
CA PHE A 105 27.30 -10.25 11.53
C PHE A 105 28.68 -10.92 11.55
N ASP A 106 28.78 -12.09 12.17
CA ASP A 106 30.06 -12.81 12.29
C ASP A 106 30.54 -13.36 10.93
N ASP A 107 29.60 -13.88 10.15
CA ASP A 107 29.82 -14.45 8.81
C ASP A 107 28.52 -14.48 7.96
N THR A 108 28.59 -15.11 6.78
CA THR A 108 27.46 -15.25 5.85
C THR A 108 26.32 -16.09 6.41
N SER A 109 26.63 -17.09 7.25
CA SER A 109 25.61 -17.97 7.86
C SER A 109 24.77 -17.19 8.86
N ASP A 110 25.42 -16.41 9.73
CA ASP A 110 24.76 -15.54 10.71
C ASP A 110 23.86 -14.49 10.01
N PHE A 111 24.35 -13.88 8.93
CA PHE A 111 23.55 -12.96 8.12
C PHE A 111 22.31 -13.62 7.50
N ASN A 112 22.44 -14.82 6.93
CA ASN A 112 21.32 -15.54 6.35
C ASN A 112 20.30 -16.00 7.41
N GLU A 113 20.76 -16.43 8.58
CA GLU A 113 19.89 -16.80 9.71
C GLU A 113 19.07 -15.60 10.21
N ALA A 114 19.70 -14.42 10.28
CA ALA A 114 19.00 -13.18 10.61
C ALA A 114 17.92 -12.83 9.56
N ILE A 115 18.20 -13.05 8.27
CA ILE A 115 17.21 -12.86 7.20
C ILE A 115 16.06 -13.85 7.35
N GLU A 116 16.34 -15.14 7.55
CA GLU A 116 15.31 -16.17 7.72
C GLU A 116 14.42 -15.90 8.93
N THR A 117 15.01 -15.47 10.05
CA THR A 117 14.27 -15.02 11.24
C THR A 117 13.34 -13.86 10.90
N THR A 118 13.86 -12.83 10.22
CA THR A 118 13.07 -11.66 9.80
C THR A 118 11.94 -12.03 8.85
N LEU A 119 12.19 -12.96 7.91
CA LEU A 119 11.17 -13.48 7.01
C LEU A 119 10.07 -14.23 7.77
N ASN A 120 10.45 -15.05 8.76
CA ASN A 120 9.50 -15.79 9.57
C ASN A 120 8.63 -14.85 10.42
N GLU A 121 9.21 -13.81 11.01
CA GLU A 121 8.47 -12.81 11.79
C GLU A 121 7.43 -12.07 10.93
N HIS A 122 7.79 -11.67 9.70
CA HIS A 122 6.88 -10.91 8.84
C HIS A 122 5.89 -11.76 8.04
N PHE A 123 6.26 -12.99 7.66
CA PHE A 123 5.48 -13.82 6.71
C PHE A 123 4.96 -15.13 7.28
N HIS A 124 5.64 -15.77 8.23
CA HIS A 124 5.34 -17.15 8.65
C HIS A 124 5.00 -17.33 10.14
N GLY A 125 4.82 -16.26 10.92
CA GLY A 125 4.44 -16.36 12.32
C GLY A 125 3.11 -17.10 12.53
N GLU A 126 2.91 -17.71 13.71
CA GLU A 126 1.73 -18.54 14.07
C GLU A 126 0.36 -17.85 13.87
N HIS A 127 0.33 -16.55 13.59
CA HIS A 127 -0.87 -15.74 13.34
C HIS A 127 -0.82 -14.94 12.01
N SER A 128 0.13 -15.21 11.10
CA SER A 128 0.26 -14.44 9.86
C SER A 128 -0.83 -14.81 8.84
N GLN A 129 -1.82 -13.93 8.67
CA GLN A 129 -2.70 -13.94 7.49
C GLN A 129 -2.08 -13.17 6.30
N SER A 130 -0.81 -12.77 6.41
CA SER A 130 -0.10 -11.91 5.46
C SER A 130 0.24 -12.67 4.18
N LYS A 131 -0.69 -12.67 3.22
CA LYS A 131 -0.44 -13.18 1.86
C LYS A 131 -0.06 -12.03 0.94
N ILE A 132 1.19 -12.00 0.49
CA ILE A 132 1.56 -11.16 -0.66
C ILE A 132 1.05 -11.84 -1.94
N ASP A 133 -0.09 -11.38 -2.44
CA ASP A 133 -0.59 -11.67 -3.78
C ASP A 133 -0.04 -10.61 -4.74
N ASN A 134 1.25 -10.73 -5.11
CA ASN A 134 1.88 -9.76 -5.99
C ASN A 134 1.42 -10.00 -7.44
N LYS A 135 0.28 -9.41 -7.81
CA LYS A 135 -0.29 -9.46 -9.15
C LYS A 135 0.15 -8.31 -10.07
N GLY A 136 1.14 -7.50 -9.66
CA GLY A 136 1.58 -6.33 -10.42
C GLY A 136 2.97 -5.80 -10.04
N GLU A 137 3.31 -4.60 -10.53
CA GLU A 137 4.58 -3.90 -10.32
C GLU A 137 4.69 -3.24 -8.92
N ALA A 138 3.99 -3.79 -7.92
CA ALA A 138 4.01 -3.21 -6.57
C ALA A 138 5.39 -3.41 -5.92
N LYS A 139 5.91 -2.33 -5.33
CA LYS A 139 7.13 -2.34 -4.54
C LYS A 139 6.75 -2.36 -3.06
N ILE A 140 7.29 -3.31 -2.32
CA ILE A 140 7.01 -3.46 -0.89
C ILE A 140 8.33 -3.41 -0.14
N PHE A 141 8.38 -2.63 0.92
CA PHE A 141 9.54 -2.50 1.79
C PHE A 141 9.15 -2.75 3.24
N PHE A 142 9.96 -3.55 3.94
CA PHE A 142 9.88 -3.80 5.37
C PHE A 142 11.20 -3.40 6.03
N GLY A 143 11.11 -2.74 7.17
CA GLY A 143 12.27 -2.39 7.96
C GLY A 143 11.88 -1.99 9.37
N THR A 144 12.89 -1.55 10.13
CA THR A 144 12.71 -1.06 11.50
C THR A 144 13.52 0.23 11.65
N ASP A 145 12.95 1.23 12.31
CA ASP A 145 13.65 2.50 12.57
C ASP A 145 14.60 2.44 13.78
N SER A 146 15.31 3.54 14.05
CA SER A 146 16.21 3.68 15.21
C SER A 146 15.55 3.53 16.59
N LYS A 147 14.21 3.57 16.65
CA LYS A 147 13.40 3.41 17.86
C LYS A 147 12.73 2.04 17.95
N LYS A 148 13.11 1.11 17.07
CA LYS A 148 12.53 -0.24 16.97
C LYS A 148 11.06 -0.25 16.54
N ALA A 149 10.57 0.80 15.89
CA ALA A 149 9.25 0.82 15.29
C ALA A 149 9.31 0.19 13.89
N SER A 150 8.40 -0.75 13.64
CA SER A 150 8.28 -1.39 12.32
C SER A 150 7.86 -0.36 11.27
N VAL A 151 8.50 -0.45 10.12
CA VAL A 151 8.24 0.34 8.92
C VAL A 151 7.75 -0.61 7.83
N LEU A 152 6.57 -0.34 7.27
CA LEU A 152 6.08 -1.00 6.06
C LEU A 152 5.72 0.08 5.05
N LEU A 153 6.30 0.01 3.86
CA LEU A 153 5.98 0.89 2.74
C LEU A 153 5.53 0.04 1.55
N VAL A 154 4.34 0.32 1.03
CA VAL A 154 3.81 -0.31 -0.18
C VAL A 154 3.53 0.78 -1.19
N LEU A 155 4.20 0.69 -2.33
CA LEU A 155 4.01 1.57 -3.46
C LEU A 155 3.34 0.81 -4.60
N SER A 156 2.30 1.41 -5.15
CA SER A 156 1.66 0.96 -6.37
C SER A 156 1.59 2.10 -7.36
N ASP A 157 2.08 1.88 -8.58
CA ASP A 157 2.13 2.89 -9.64
C ASP A 157 0.75 3.49 -10.03
N ARG A 158 -0.35 2.91 -9.53
CA ARG A 158 -1.72 3.35 -9.82
C ARG A 158 -2.59 3.64 -8.61
N LYS A 159 -2.16 3.28 -7.39
CA LYS A 159 -3.07 3.20 -6.22
C LYS A 159 -2.55 3.94 -4.98
N GLY A 160 -1.52 4.75 -5.15
CA GLY A 160 -0.96 5.55 -4.08
C GLY A 160 0.00 4.78 -3.17
N LEU A 161 0.34 5.43 -2.06
CA LEU A 161 1.32 5.00 -1.08
C LEU A 161 0.62 4.52 0.18
N VAL A 162 0.96 3.31 0.64
CA VAL A 162 0.58 2.85 1.98
C VAL A 162 1.83 2.82 2.83
N PHE A 163 1.79 3.49 3.97
CA PHE A 163 2.90 3.57 4.91
C PHE A 163 2.42 3.23 6.31
N THR A 164 3.10 2.28 6.95
CA THR A 164 2.88 1.95 8.37
C THR A 164 4.15 2.28 9.13
N HIS A 165 3.98 2.96 10.27
CA HIS A 165 5.06 3.26 11.21
C HIS A 165 4.59 2.94 12.63
N GLY A 166 5.14 1.87 13.19
CA GLY A 166 4.70 1.31 14.47
C GLY A 166 3.22 0.93 14.45
N LYS A 167 2.37 1.75 15.09
CA LYS A 167 0.90 1.54 15.18
C LYS A 167 0.09 2.52 14.35
N GLN A 168 0.77 3.34 13.55
CA GLN A 168 0.14 4.32 12.67
C GLN A 168 0.13 3.77 11.25
N VAL A 169 -1.00 3.91 10.55
CA VAL A 169 -1.12 3.55 9.14
C VAL A 169 -1.57 4.79 8.37
N TYR A 170 -0.92 5.05 7.26
CA TYR A 170 -1.21 6.12 6.33
C TYR A 170 -1.48 5.50 4.95
N VAL A 171 -2.56 5.90 4.32
CA VAL A 171 -2.87 5.59 2.93
C VAL A 171 -3.00 6.94 2.22
N VAL A 172 -2.07 7.23 1.33
CA VAL A 172 -1.99 8.48 0.57
C VAL A 172 -2.34 8.15 -0.88
N GLY A 173 -3.52 8.57 -1.32
CA GLY A 173 -3.91 8.59 -2.73
C GLY A 173 -3.90 10.02 -3.28
N ASP A 174 -4.20 10.16 -4.57
CA ASP A 174 -4.08 11.43 -5.30
C ASP A 174 -4.93 12.56 -4.69
N ASP A 175 -6.18 12.26 -4.31
CA ASP A 175 -7.13 13.26 -3.79
C ASP A 175 -7.59 12.95 -2.35
N ASN A 176 -7.14 11.84 -1.76
CA ASN A 176 -7.62 11.39 -0.46
C ASN A 176 -6.48 10.83 0.39
N MET A 177 -6.55 11.09 1.68
CA MET A 177 -5.65 10.54 2.68
C MET A 177 -6.45 9.84 3.76
N VAL A 178 -6.01 8.65 4.16
CA VAL A 178 -6.52 7.93 5.33
C VAL A 178 -5.40 7.77 6.34
N SER A 179 -5.65 8.16 7.58
CA SER A 179 -4.76 7.89 8.71
C SER A 179 -5.49 7.05 9.76
N VAL A 180 -4.86 5.97 10.20
CA VAL A 180 -5.35 5.11 11.27
C VAL A 180 -4.35 5.16 12.42
N SER A 181 -4.85 5.44 13.62
CA SER A 181 -4.03 5.43 14.83
C SER A 181 -4.86 4.94 16.04
N LYS A 182 -4.26 4.94 17.24
CA LYS A 182 -4.96 4.59 18.48
C LYS A 182 -6.15 5.50 18.80
N SER A 183 -6.18 6.73 18.27
CA SER A 183 -7.26 7.69 18.53
C SER A 183 -8.47 7.48 17.61
N GLY A 184 -8.29 6.81 16.47
CA GLY A 184 -9.34 6.57 15.49
C GLY A 184 -8.83 6.53 14.05
N VAL A 185 -9.76 6.64 13.12
CA VAL A 185 -9.54 6.74 11.68
C VAL A 185 -9.90 8.16 11.24
N VAL A 186 -9.03 8.79 10.45
CA VAL A 186 -9.25 10.09 9.83
C VAL A 186 -9.20 9.90 8.32
N ILE A 187 -10.24 10.34 7.62
CA ILE A 187 -10.30 10.35 6.16
C ILE A 187 -10.40 11.82 5.74
N THR A 188 -9.47 12.27 4.91
CA THR A 188 -9.41 13.65 4.41
C THR A 188 -9.47 13.64 2.90
N ASN A 189 -10.29 14.52 2.31
CA ASN A 189 -10.30 14.75 0.87
C ASN A 189 -9.50 16.00 0.48
N ARG A 190 -9.31 16.22 -0.82
CA ARG A 190 -8.64 17.40 -1.38
C ARG A 190 -9.22 18.75 -0.94
N ASP A 191 -10.52 18.82 -0.68
CA ASP A 191 -11.18 20.06 -0.21
C ASP A 191 -10.84 20.37 1.26
N GLY A 192 -10.14 19.48 1.97
CA GLY A 192 -9.84 19.61 3.39
C GLY A 192 -10.98 19.14 4.30
N LYS A 193 -12.04 18.55 3.74
CA LYS A 193 -13.13 17.95 4.52
C LYS A 193 -12.63 16.67 5.17
N GLN A 194 -12.97 16.52 6.44
CA GLN A 194 -12.54 15.38 7.25
C GLN A 194 -13.74 14.57 7.72
N LEU A 195 -13.60 13.25 7.66
CA LEU A 195 -14.44 12.30 8.40
C LEU A 195 -13.57 11.64 9.46
N ILE A 196 -13.93 11.84 10.73
CA ILE A 196 -13.18 11.30 11.87
C ILE A 196 -14.04 10.25 12.56
N VAL A 197 -13.55 9.02 12.65
CA VAL A 197 -14.17 7.92 13.37
C VAL A 197 -13.29 7.59 14.59
N GLY A 198 -13.74 7.99 15.78
CA GLY A 198 -12.99 7.79 17.01
C GLY A 198 -13.84 7.24 18.16
N LYS A 199 -13.23 7.11 19.34
CA LYS A 199 -13.94 6.62 20.55
C LYS A 199 -15.14 7.47 20.95
N SER A 200 -15.14 8.76 20.57
CA SER A 200 -16.20 9.72 20.85
C SER A 200 -17.29 9.77 19.77
N GLY A 201 -17.27 8.83 18.81
CA GLY A 201 -18.23 8.75 17.70
C GLY A 201 -17.66 9.20 16.37
N VAL A 202 -18.55 9.50 15.44
CA VAL A 202 -18.23 9.96 14.07
C VAL A 202 -18.42 11.48 14.01
N ARG A 203 -17.42 12.22 13.48
CA ARG A 203 -17.45 13.68 13.30
C ARG A 203 -17.17 14.06 11.85
N GLY A 204 -17.62 15.24 11.44
CA GLY A 204 -17.41 15.76 10.07
C GLY A 204 -18.54 15.40 9.09
N LEU A 205 -19.60 14.75 9.58
CA LEU A 205 -20.84 14.52 8.83
C LEU A 205 -21.59 15.81 8.51
N ASP A 206 -21.28 16.90 9.20
CA ASP A 206 -21.86 18.23 8.98
C ASP A 206 -21.50 18.80 7.59
N SER A 207 -20.48 18.23 6.93
CA SER A 207 -20.16 18.52 5.53
C SER A 207 -21.07 17.78 4.52
N TYR A 208 -21.93 16.87 5.00
CA TYR A 208 -22.89 16.06 4.23
C TYR A 208 -24.36 16.44 4.53
N VAL A 209 -24.61 17.67 4.98
CA VAL A 209 -25.95 18.20 5.32
C VAL A 209 -26.95 18.08 4.16
N ASP A 210 -26.50 17.86 2.94
CA ASP A 210 -27.32 17.69 1.74
C ASP A 210 -27.57 16.24 1.29
N ILE A 211 -27.28 15.21 2.10
CA ILE A 211 -27.66 13.82 1.73
C ILE A 211 -29.16 13.73 1.41
N GLY A 212 -30.01 14.44 2.16
CA GLY A 212 -31.44 14.47 1.92
C GLY A 212 -31.80 15.00 0.54
N SER A 213 -31.18 16.09 0.10
CA SER A 213 -31.45 16.71 -1.21
C SER A 213 -30.87 15.87 -2.35
N ILE A 214 -29.68 15.28 -2.16
CA ILE A 214 -29.04 14.36 -3.13
C ILE A 214 -29.87 13.09 -3.34
N VAL A 215 -30.32 12.46 -2.25
CA VAL A 215 -31.20 11.27 -2.32
C VAL A 215 -32.54 11.65 -2.96
N THR A 216 -33.12 12.79 -2.56
CA THR A 216 -34.39 13.26 -3.12
C THR A 216 -34.29 13.54 -4.62
N GLN A 217 -33.21 14.17 -5.09
CA GLN A 217 -32.97 14.42 -6.51
C GLN A 217 -32.75 13.11 -7.28
N SER A 218 -31.98 12.18 -6.72
CA SER A 218 -31.70 10.88 -7.36
C SER A 218 -32.96 10.03 -7.49
N VAL A 219 -33.76 9.94 -6.43
CA VAL A 219 -35.07 9.25 -6.43
C VAL A 219 -36.05 9.96 -7.37
N SER A 220 -36.10 11.29 -7.35
CA SER A 220 -36.97 12.06 -8.25
C SER A 220 -36.58 11.90 -9.72
N GLY A 221 -35.28 11.84 -10.01
CA GLY A 221 -34.74 11.57 -11.35
C GLY A 221 -35.10 10.18 -11.83
N ALA A 222 -34.89 9.15 -11.00
CA ALA A 222 -35.27 7.77 -11.30
C ALA A 222 -36.80 7.64 -11.51
N MET A 223 -37.60 8.30 -10.66
CA MET A 223 -39.06 8.33 -10.77
C MET A 223 -39.54 9.06 -12.04
N ARG A 224 -38.86 10.14 -12.45
CA ARG A 224 -39.14 10.81 -13.74
C ARG A 224 -38.75 9.92 -14.92
N GLY A 225 -37.60 9.23 -14.85
CA GLY A 225 -37.18 8.26 -15.86
C GLY A 225 -38.19 7.11 -16.01
N LEU A 226 -38.70 6.58 -14.89
CA LEU A 226 -39.76 5.57 -14.84
C LEU A 226 -41.10 6.09 -15.38
N LYS A 227 -41.47 7.34 -15.09
CA LYS A 227 -42.64 7.99 -15.70
C LYS A 227 -42.46 8.22 -17.20
N GLY A 228 -41.26 8.58 -17.66
CA GLY A 228 -40.90 8.68 -19.07
C GLY A 228 -41.01 7.33 -19.80
N LEU A 229 -40.52 6.26 -19.19
CA LEU A 229 -40.66 4.89 -19.71
C LEU A 229 -42.13 4.41 -19.73
N LYS A 230 -42.94 4.77 -18.71
CA LYS A 230 -44.39 4.52 -18.74
C LYS A 230 -45.13 5.38 -19.78
N ALA A 231 -44.65 6.58 -20.08
CA ALA A 231 -45.19 7.44 -21.13
C ALA A 231 -44.74 7.01 -22.56
N MET A 232 -43.66 6.23 -22.68
CA MET A 232 -43.24 5.61 -23.95
C MET A 232 -43.90 4.25 -24.22
N LYS A 233 -44.50 3.61 -23.21
CA LYS A 233 -45.27 2.35 -23.38
C LYS A 233 -46.41 2.43 -24.42
N PRO A 234 -47.18 3.52 -24.56
CA PRO A 234 -48.19 3.65 -25.62
C PRO A 234 -47.55 3.83 -27.00
N MET A 235 -46.36 4.44 -27.07
CA MET A 235 -45.65 4.74 -28.31
C MET A 235 -44.89 3.51 -28.85
N MET A 236 -44.38 2.64 -27.98
CA MET A 236 -43.86 1.33 -28.38
C MET A 236 -44.98 0.37 -28.83
N ARG A 237 -46.18 0.46 -28.24
CA ARG A 237 -47.35 -0.30 -28.71
C ARG A 237 -47.87 0.15 -30.08
N SER A 238 -47.64 1.40 -30.49
CA SER A 238 -48.04 1.86 -31.83
C SER A 238 -47.02 1.53 -32.93
N VAL A 239 -45.82 1.04 -32.59
CA VAL A 239 -44.76 0.68 -33.55
C VAL A 239 -44.57 -0.83 -33.69
N SER A 240 -45.12 -1.66 -32.80
CA SER A 240 -44.94 -3.11 -32.82
C SER A 240 -46.07 -3.89 -33.50
N SER A 241 -46.61 -3.41 -34.63
CA SER A 241 -47.48 -4.22 -35.50
C SER A 241 -46.67 -4.99 -36.54
N TYR A 242 -45.77 -5.87 -36.10
CA TYR A 242 -45.23 -6.97 -36.90
C TYR A 242 -44.90 -8.14 -35.96
N PRO A 243 -45.26 -9.38 -36.31
CA PRO A 243 -45.49 -10.44 -35.32
C PRO A 243 -44.21 -11.22 -35.09
N TYR A 244 -43.72 -11.33 -33.84
CA TYR A 244 -43.01 -12.53 -33.37
C TYR A 244 -43.08 -12.63 -31.83
N GLU A 245 -43.68 -13.74 -31.41
CA GLU A 245 -43.39 -14.66 -30.28
C GLU A 245 -43.01 -14.16 -28.87
N ASN A 246 -43.93 -14.48 -27.94
CA ASN A 246 -43.75 -14.94 -26.54
C ASN A 246 -42.35 -14.91 -25.92
N VAL A 247 -42.17 -14.15 -24.84
CA VAL A 247 -41.45 -14.64 -23.64
C VAL A 247 -41.93 -13.91 -22.36
N ASP A 248 -42.40 -14.72 -21.41
CA ASP A 248 -42.53 -14.56 -19.95
C ASP A 248 -43.39 -13.45 -19.31
N ASP A 249 -44.57 -13.90 -18.86
CA ASP A 249 -45.32 -13.38 -17.73
C ASP A 249 -44.48 -13.44 -16.44
N PHE A 250 -43.86 -12.33 -16.06
CA PHE A 250 -43.30 -12.16 -14.71
C PHE A 250 -44.42 -11.71 -13.75
N ASP A 251 -45.08 -12.71 -13.17
CA ASP A 251 -46.12 -12.60 -12.16
C ASP A 251 -45.49 -12.20 -10.81
N TRP A 252 -45.46 -10.90 -10.49
CA TRP A 252 -45.11 -10.41 -9.16
C TRP A 252 -46.38 -10.36 -8.30
N LYS A 253 -46.53 -11.32 -7.38
CA LYS A 253 -47.55 -11.27 -6.32
C LYS A 253 -47.02 -10.52 -5.10
N ASP A 254 -47.95 -9.77 -4.51
CA ASP A 254 -47.84 -8.84 -3.37
C ASP A 254 -47.12 -9.39 -2.12
#